data_AF-A0AAW5QRM5-F1
#
_entry.id   AF-A0AAW5QRM5-F1
#
_cell.length_a   1.000
_cell.length_b   1.000
_cell.length_c   1.000
_cell.angle_alpha   90.00
_cell.angle_beta   90.00
_cell.angle_gamma   90.00
#
_symmetry.space_group_name_H-M   'P 1'
#
loop_
_entity.id
_entity.type
_entity.pdbx_description
1 polymer ?
#
loop_
_entity_poly.entity_id
_entity_poly.type
_entity_poly.pdbx_seq_one_letter_code
_entity_poly.pdbx_strand_id
1 'polypeptide(L)'
;MRIAAGLEACVVDNNVMTIAALDPHDPRTHKVRVAGTAALLVAKTHKIHERLDSPNRLQNKDAHDVYRMLVASDPDNLADTFHQLLDDPISAATTEQALTWLPEIFGSPSAIGAVMAGQAEEGIGNPGQVSINTSLLAVELMDALNG
;
A
#
# COMPACT_ATOMS: atom_id res chain seq x y z
N MET A 1 -5.46 20.18 -11.73
CA MET A 1 -4.88 18.92 -11.26
C MET A 1 -5.30 18.76 -9.80
N ARG A 2 -6.09 17.75 -9.44
CA ARG A 2 -6.43 17.47 -8.03
C ARG A 2 -5.27 16.65 -7.46
N ILE A 3 -4.65 17.12 -6.39
CA ILE A 3 -3.75 16.28 -5.58
C ILE A 3 -4.68 15.33 -4.82
N ALA A 4 -4.58 14.03 -5.07
CA ALA A 4 -5.30 13.04 -4.27
C ALA A 4 -4.61 12.98 -2.90
N ALA A 5 -5.41 12.99 -1.83
CA ALA A 5 -4.88 12.83 -0.48
C ALA A 5 -4.15 11.49 -0.36
N GLY A 6 -3.09 11.46 0.44
CA GLY A 6 -2.23 10.30 0.64
C GLY A 6 -1.04 10.21 -0.32
N LEU A 7 -0.85 11.17 -1.23
CA LEU A 7 0.35 11.26 -2.08
C LEU A 7 1.48 12.08 -1.44
N GLU A 8 1.22 12.73 -0.32
CA GLU A 8 2.17 13.54 0.45
C GLU A 8 3.36 12.68 0.90
N ALA A 9 3.09 11.48 1.43
CA ALA A 9 4.13 10.51 1.78
C ALA A 9 5.00 10.13 0.56
N CYS A 10 4.42 10.03 -0.64
CA CYS A 10 5.18 9.75 -1.87
C CYS A 10 6.12 10.89 -2.27
N VAL A 11 5.86 12.13 -1.84
CA VAL A 11 6.75 13.27 -2.07
C VAL A 11 7.95 13.23 -1.12
N VAL A 12 7.77 12.69 0.08
CA VAL A 12 8.81 12.54 1.12
C VAL A 12 9.64 11.28 0.88
N ASP A 13 8.99 10.11 0.86
CA ASP A 13 9.62 8.81 0.64
C ASP A 13 9.56 8.43 -0.85
N ASN A 14 10.61 8.84 -1.57
CA ASN A 14 10.88 8.38 -2.92
C ASN A 14 12.37 8.42 -3.23
N ASN A 15 12.81 7.55 -4.13
CA ASN A 15 14.19 7.50 -4.60
C ASN A 15 14.25 7.42 -6.13
N VAL A 16 15.39 7.83 -6.71
CA VAL A 16 15.64 7.71 -8.13
C VAL A 16 15.92 6.26 -8.48
N MET A 17 15.04 5.65 -9.26
CA MET A 17 15.20 4.32 -9.83
C MET A 17 15.48 4.41 -11.34
N THR A 18 16.30 3.48 -11.83
CA THR A 18 16.49 3.31 -13.27
C THR A 18 15.51 2.25 -13.77
N ILE A 19 14.58 2.66 -14.63
CA ILE A 19 13.65 1.76 -15.31
C ILE A 19 14.23 1.45 -16.69
N ALA A 20 14.50 0.18 -16.94
CA ALA A 20 14.97 -0.32 -18.22
C ALA A 20 13.82 -0.90 -19.04
N ALA A 21 14.01 -0.98 -20.36
CA ALA A 21 13.10 -1.70 -21.23
C ALA A 21 12.97 -3.18 -20.82
N LEU A 22 11.80 -3.77 -21.08
CA LEU A 22 11.55 -5.18 -20.80
C LEU A 22 12.33 -6.10 -21.74
N ASP A 23 12.53 -5.68 -23.00
CA ASP A 23 13.38 -6.40 -23.96
C ASP A 23 14.86 -6.17 -23.61
N PRO A 24 15.65 -7.23 -23.33
CA PRO A 24 17.07 -7.10 -23.01
C PRO A 24 17.92 -6.43 -24.10
N HIS A 25 17.44 -6.39 -25.34
CA HIS A 25 18.15 -5.78 -26.48
C HIS A 25 17.75 -4.33 -26.73
N ASP A 26 16.76 -3.81 -25.99
CA ASP A 26 16.34 -2.42 -26.09
C ASP A 26 17.12 -1.56 -25.08
N PRO A 27 17.97 -0.62 -25.54
CA PRO A 27 18.85 0.15 -24.66
C PRO A 27 18.15 1.29 -23.91
N ARG A 28 16.85 1.50 -24.11
CA ARG A 28 16.11 2.61 -23.48
C ARG A 28 16.09 2.43 -21.97
N THR A 29 16.54 3.47 -21.26
CA THR A 29 16.46 3.56 -19.80
C THR A 29 16.01 4.97 -19.38
N HIS A 30 15.27 5.03 -18.27
CA HIS A 30 14.81 6.29 -17.69
C HIS A 30 15.08 6.32 -16.19
N LYS A 31 15.63 7.44 -15.71
CA LYS A 31 15.74 7.73 -14.27
C LYS A 31 14.48 8.45 -13.81
N VAL A 32 13.75 7.85 -12.89
CA VAL A 32 12.49 8.37 -12.37
C VAL A 32 12.47 8.29 -10.86
N ARG A 33 11.86 9.28 -10.19
CA ARG A 33 11.57 9.18 -8.76
C ARG A 33 10.40 8.22 -8.57
N VAL A 34 10.60 7.20 -7.74
CA VAL A 34 9.62 6.17 -7.42
C VAL A 34 9.39 6.21 -5.91
N ALA A 35 8.13 6.26 -5.52
CA ALA A 35 7.74 6.25 -4.11
C ALA A 35 8.14 4.93 -3.44
N GLY A 36 8.58 5.00 -2.19
CA GLY A 36 8.87 3.82 -1.39
C GLY A 36 7.59 3.09 -0.97
N THR A 37 7.76 1.87 -0.47
CA THR A 37 6.61 0.99 -0.19
C THR A 37 5.71 1.55 0.92
N ALA A 38 6.26 2.14 1.97
CA ALA A 38 5.48 2.74 3.06
C ALA A 38 4.61 3.90 2.54
N ALA A 39 5.19 4.80 1.72
CA ALA A 39 4.42 5.86 1.08
C ALA A 39 3.33 5.34 0.13
N LEU A 40 3.61 4.30 -0.64
CA LEU A 40 2.60 3.68 -1.49
C LEU A 40 1.47 3.02 -0.68
N LEU A 41 1.78 2.42 0.46
CA LEU A 41 0.77 1.90 1.39
C LEU A 41 -0.14 3.03 1.90
N VAL A 42 0.41 4.17 2.35
CA VAL A 42 -0.37 5.36 2.72
C VAL A 42 -1.31 5.78 1.58
N ALA A 43 -0.77 5.95 0.37
CA ALA A 43 -1.55 6.36 -0.80
C ALA A 43 -2.68 5.38 -1.14
N LYS A 44 -2.42 4.07 -1.03
CA LYS A 44 -3.43 3.04 -1.31
C LYS A 44 -4.52 3.00 -0.25
N THR A 45 -4.17 3.14 1.02
CA THR A 45 -5.13 3.19 2.13
C THR A 45 -6.09 4.35 1.96
N HIS A 46 -5.59 5.57 1.66
CA HIS A 46 -6.43 6.73 1.34
C HIS A 46 -7.37 6.45 0.17
N LYS A 47 -6.83 5.91 -0.92
CA LYS A 47 -7.59 5.64 -2.14
C LYS A 47 -8.73 4.62 -1.93
N ILE A 48 -8.50 3.60 -1.12
CA ILE A 48 -9.52 2.59 -0.78
C ILE A 48 -10.56 3.23 0.15
N HIS A 49 -10.11 3.92 1.21
CA HIS A 49 -10.98 4.56 2.19
C HIS A 49 -11.94 5.58 1.55
N GLU A 50 -11.47 6.45 0.64
CA GLU A 50 -12.28 7.43 -0.10
C GLU A 50 -13.45 6.82 -0.90
N ARG A 51 -13.47 5.49 -1.09
CA ARG A 51 -14.40 4.80 -1.97
C ARG A 51 -15.27 3.78 -1.23
N LEU A 52 -15.14 3.66 0.09
CA LEU A 52 -15.96 2.73 0.89
C LEU A 52 -17.46 3.00 0.71
N ASP A 53 -17.87 4.27 0.66
CA ASP A 53 -19.26 4.69 0.43
C ASP A 53 -19.67 4.68 -1.05
N SER A 54 -18.80 4.23 -1.94
CA SER A 54 -19.07 4.14 -3.38
C SER A 54 -18.62 2.78 -3.92
N PRO A 55 -19.32 1.67 -3.61
CA PRO A 55 -18.86 0.32 -3.93
C PRO A 55 -18.53 0.10 -5.41
N ASN A 56 -19.27 0.73 -6.32
CA ASN A 56 -19.02 0.66 -7.78
C ASN A 56 -17.66 1.27 -8.20
N ARG A 57 -17.00 2.02 -7.33
CA ARG A 57 -15.68 2.64 -7.55
C ARG A 57 -14.56 1.90 -6.83
N LEU A 58 -14.87 0.95 -5.95
CA LEU A 58 -13.87 0.06 -5.37
C LEU A 58 -13.28 -0.80 -6.49
N GLN A 59 -11.97 -1.07 -6.38
CA GLN A 59 -11.23 -1.83 -7.38
C GLN A 59 -10.35 -2.83 -6.65
N ASN A 60 -10.59 -4.12 -6.86
CA ASN A 60 -9.87 -5.21 -6.19
C ASN A 60 -8.34 -5.07 -6.33
N LYS A 61 -7.88 -4.58 -7.48
CA LYS A 61 -6.45 -4.32 -7.74
C LYS A 61 -5.81 -3.36 -6.74
N ASP A 62 -6.53 -2.40 -6.18
CA ASP A 62 -5.94 -1.45 -5.23
C ASP A 62 -5.63 -2.12 -3.88
N ALA A 63 -6.51 -3.03 -3.42
CA ALA A 63 -6.24 -3.86 -2.24
C ALA A 63 -5.21 -4.95 -2.52
N HIS A 64 -5.20 -5.50 -3.74
CA HIS A 64 -4.20 -6.48 -4.15
C HIS A 64 -2.79 -5.88 -4.22
N ASP A 65 -2.64 -4.63 -4.67
CA ASP A 65 -1.36 -3.92 -4.62
C ASP A 65 -0.85 -3.82 -3.17
N VAL A 66 -1.73 -3.56 -2.19
CA VAL A 66 -1.38 -3.57 -0.75
C VAL A 66 -0.87 -4.93 -0.32
N TYR A 67 -1.60 -6.01 -0.65
CA TYR A 67 -1.15 -7.38 -0.37
C TYR A 67 0.24 -7.66 -0.97
N ARG A 68 0.45 -7.33 -2.24
CA ARG A 68 1.73 -7.54 -2.93
C ARG A 68 2.87 -6.76 -2.31
N MET A 69 2.62 -5.53 -1.86
CA MET A 69 3.61 -4.71 -1.17
C MET A 69 3.96 -5.29 0.20
N LEU A 70 2.97 -5.71 0.99
CA LEU A 70 3.19 -6.32 2.29
C LEU A 70 3.98 -7.63 2.19
N VAL A 71 3.65 -8.50 1.22
CA VAL A 71 4.39 -9.76 0.98
C VAL A 71 5.84 -9.53 0.59
N ALA A 72 6.12 -8.44 -0.15
CA ALA A 72 7.44 -8.15 -0.68
C ALA A 72 8.31 -7.32 0.28
N SER A 73 7.82 -6.99 1.47
CA SER A 73 8.47 -6.08 2.40
C SER A 73 8.66 -6.72 3.76
N ASP A 74 9.70 -6.27 4.44
CA ASP A 74 9.97 -6.63 5.82
C ASP A 74 9.20 -5.65 6.75
N PRO A 75 8.41 -6.15 7.72
CA PRO A 75 7.57 -5.31 8.59
C PRO A 75 8.36 -4.28 9.40
N ASP A 76 9.53 -4.63 9.93
CA ASP A 76 10.35 -3.73 10.74
C ASP A 76 10.88 -2.56 9.89
N ASN A 77 11.38 -2.86 8.68
CA ASN A 77 11.81 -1.81 7.74
C ASN A 77 10.66 -0.89 7.30
N LEU A 78 9.45 -1.45 7.14
CA LEU A 78 8.26 -0.65 6.88
C LEU A 78 7.93 0.25 8.08
N ALA A 79 7.94 -0.29 9.29
CA ALA A 79 7.68 0.46 10.52
C ALA A 79 8.65 1.64 10.68
N ASP A 80 9.95 1.40 10.50
CA ASP A 80 10.98 2.45 10.52
C ASP A 80 10.68 3.58 9.52
N THR A 81 10.26 3.22 8.30
CA THR A 81 9.93 4.20 7.26
C THR A 81 8.63 4.95 7.59
N PHE A 82 7.64 4.28 8.17
CA PHE A 82 6.42 4.91 8.65
C PHE A 82 6.70 5.90 9.78
N HIS A 83 7.59 5.58 10.73
CA HIS A 83 8.02 6.54 11.76
C HIS A 83 8.69 7.76 11.14
N GLN A 84 9.56 7.58 10.13
CA GLN A 84 10.14 8.71 9.39
C GLN A 84 9.08 9.58 8.70
N LEU A 85 8.04 8.96 8.12
CA LEU A 85 6.93 9.66 7.48
C LEU A 85 6.04 10.40 8.49
N LEU A 86 5.93 9.90 9.72
CA LEU A 86 5.23 10.57 10.82
C LEU A 86 6.03 11.77 11.36
N ASP A 87 7.35 11.69 11.33
CA ASP A 87 8.25 12.78 11.76
C ASP A 87 8.35 13.92 10.73
N ASP A 88 8.02 13.66 9.45
CA ASP A 88 8.05 14.69 8.41
C ASP A 88 6.72 15.48 8.33
N PRO A 89 6.75 16.82 8.47
CA PRO A 89 5.55 17.64 8.53
C PRO A 89 4.71 17.65 7.23
N ILE A 90 5.28 17.25 6.09
CA ILE A 90 4.54 17.14 4.82
C ILE A 90 3.65 15.90 4.84
N SER A 91 4.14 14.78 5.37
CA SER A 91 3.46 13.48 5.30
C SER A 91 2.73 13.07 6.58
N ALA A 92 3.07 13.65 7.73
CA ALA A 92 2.60 13.24 9.05
C ALA A 92 1.08 13.03 9.10
N ALA A 93 0.29 14.08 8.80
CA ALA A 93 -1.17 14.04 8.91
C ALA A 93 -1.82 12.95 8.02
N THR A 94 -1.30 12.75 6.80
CA THR A 94 -1.83 11.71 5.91
C THR A 94 -1.42 10.30 6.34
N THR A 95 -0.24 10.18 6.93
CA THR A 95 0.29 8.91 7.44
C THR A 95 -0.48 8.48 8.68
N GLU A 96 -0.73 9.38 9.63
CA GLU A 96 -1.58 9.14 10.80
C GLU A 96 -2.99 8.67 10.41
N GLN A 97 -3.61 9.33 9.43
CA GLN A 97 -4.92 8.93 8.91
C GLN A 97 -4.89 7.55 8.28
N ALA A 98 -3.86 7.24 7.49
CA ALA A 98 -3.72 5.92 6.89
C ALA A 98 -3.54 4.84 7.97
N LEU A 99 -2.75 5.08 9.02
CA LEU A 99 -2.59 4.15 10.14
C LEU A 99 -3.87 3.96 10.95
N THR A 100 -4.75 4.96 10.99
CA THR A 100 -6.08 4.82 11.59
C THR A 100 -6.98 3.90 10.76
N TRP A 101 -6.97 4.03 9.43
CA TRP A 101 -7.85 3.26 8.54
C TRP A 101 -7.31 1.86 8.18
N LEU A 102 -6.01 1.63 8.26
CA LEU A 102 -5.41 0.35 7.87
C LEU A 102 -6.02 -0.84 8.64
N PRO A 103 -6.19 -0.79 9.98
CA PRO A 103 -6.86 -1.86 10.72
C PRO A 103 -8.35 -2.02 10.34
N GLU A 104 -9.05 -0.93 10.03
CA GLU A 104 -10.45 -0.99 9.60
C GLU A 104 -10.61 -1.70 8.25
N ILE A 105 -9.68 -1.42 7.32
CA ILE A 105 -9.74 -1.92 5.94
C ILE A 105 -9.19 -3.34 5.84
N PHE A 106 -8.16 -3.69 6.62
CA PHE A 106 -7.42 -4.96 6.47
C PHE A 106 -7.32 -5.81 7.73
N GLY A 107 -7.74 -5.35 8.91
CA GLY A 107 -7.46 -6.01 10.21
C GLY A 107 -8.16 -7.36 10.46
N SER A 108 -8.91 -7.89 9.50
CA SER A 108 -9.44 -9.25 9.56
C SER A 108 -9.59 -9.86 8.17
N PRO A 109 -9.64 -11.20 8.03
CA PRO A 109 -9.85 -11.84 6.73
C PRO A 109 -11.18 -11.46 6.05
N SER A 110 -12.17 -11.02 6.82
CA SER A 110 -13.47 -10.54 6.34
C SER A 110 -13.56 -9.01 6.18
N ALA A 111 -12.48 -8.28 6.51
CA ALA A 111 -12.44 -6.84 6.27
C ALA A 111 -12.46 -6.57 4.77
N ILE A 112 -13.06 -5.45 4.36
CA ILE A 112 -13.34 -5.16 2.95
C ILE A 112 -12.08 -5.18 2.08
N GLY A 113 -10.97 -4.62 2.56
CA GLY A 113 -9.69 -4.64 1.84
C GLY A 113 -9.11 -6.03 1.72
N ALA A 114 -9.16 -6.84 2.77
CA ALA A 114 -8.70 -8.23 2.73
C ALA A 114 -9.52 -9.04 1.71
N VAL A 115 -10.86 -8.92 1.74
CA VAL A 115 -11.75 -9.59 0.78
C VAL A 115 -11.47 -9.12 -0.65
N MET A 116 -11.29 -7.82 -0.88
CA MET A 116 -10.96 -7.26 -2.19
C MET A 116 -9.62 -7.80 -2.71
N ALA A 117 -8.60 -7.91 -1.86
CA ALA A 117 -7.31 -8.50 -2.22
C ALA A 117 -7.48 -9.96 -2.65
N GLY A 118 -8.27 -10.74 -1.90
CA GLY A 118 -8.58 -12.13 -2.27
C GLY A 118 -9.33 -12.24 -3.60
N GLN A 119 -10.36 -11.42 -3.81
CA GLN A 119 -11.13 -11.42 -5.06
C GLN A 119 -10.30 -11.04 -6.29
N ALA A 120 -9.17 -10.34 -6.13
CA ALA A 120 -8.27 -10.06 -7.26
C ALA A 120 -7.61 -11.32 -7.83
N GLU A 121 -7.58 -12.42 -7.06
CA GLU A 121 -6.96 -13.70 -7.43
C GLU A 121 -8.01 -14.75 -7.86
N GLU A 122 -9.27 -14.35 -8.07
CA GLU A 122 -10.33 -15.24 -8.53
C GLU A 122 -10.01 -15.81 -9.92
N GLY A 123 -10.16 -17.14 -10.06
CA GLY A 123 -9.91 -17.86 -11.31
C GLY A 123 -8.44 -18.19 -11.61
N ILE A 124 -7.49 -17.72 -10.80
CA ILE A 124 -6.05 -17.97 -10.99
C ILE A 124 -5.40 -18.49 -9.69
N GLY A 125 -5.62 -17.80 -8.58
CA GLY A 125 -5.00 -18.07 -7.29
C GLY A 125 -5.95 -18.69 -6.25
N ASN A 126 -5.69 -18.39 -4.97
CA ASN A 126 -6.53 -18.81 -3.85
C ASN A 126 -7.06 -17.56 -3.11
N PRO A 127 -8.26 -17.07 -3.46
CA PRO A 127 -8.85 -15.88 -2.85
C PRO A 127 -8.92 -15.94 -1.32
N GLY A 128 -9.33 -17.07 -0.76
CA GLY A 128 -9.45 -17.24 0.69
C GLY A 128 -8.11 -17.12 1.41
N GLN A 129 -7.06 -17.75 0.87
CA GLN A 129 -5.71 -17.65 1.42
C GLN A 129 -5.17 -16.23 1.35
N VAL A 130 -5.43 -15.51 0.25
CA VAL A 130 -4.95 -14.14 0.07
C VAL A 130 -5.65 -13.18 1.03
N SER A 131 -6.97 -13.31 1.25
CA SER A 131 -7.66 -12.51 2.27
C SER A 131 -7.06 -12.72 3.67
N ILE A 132 -6.83 -13.97 4.06
CA ILE A 132 -6.23 -14.31 5.36
C ILE A 132 -4.83 -13.71 5.47
N ASN A 133 -3.96 -13.98 4.49
CA ASN A 133 -2.59 -13.50 4.50
C ASN A 133 -2.49 -11.98 4.52
N THR A 134 -3.34 -11.29 3.73
CA THR A 134 -3.37 -9.82 3.71
C THR A 134 -3.68 -9.27 5.09
N SER A 135 -4.65 -9.86 5.79
CA SER A 135 -4.99 -9.40 7.15
C SER A 135 -3.91 -9.68 8.18
N LEU A 136 -3.25 -10.84 8.10
CA LEU A 136 -2.15 -11.18 9.01
C LEU A 136 -0.96 -10.24 8.81
N LEU A 137 -0.55 -9.98 7.57
CA LEU A 137 0.55 -9.08 7.26
C LEU A 137 0.24 -7.63 7.65
N ALA A 138 -1.02 -7.20 7.53
CA ALA A 138 -1.44 -5.88 7.99
C ALA A 138 -1.37 -5.76 9.52
N VAL A 139 -1.78 -6.80 10.25
CA VAL A 139 -1.63 -6.87 11.72
C VAL A 139 -0.16 -6.87 12.12
N GLU A 140 0.69 -7.66 11.43
CA GLU A 140 2.12 -7.72 11.69
C GLU A 140 2.80 -6.35 11.50
N LEU A 141 2.45 -5.60 10.45
CA LEU A 141 2.90 -4.22 10.28
C LEU A 141 2.44 -3.31 11.44
N MET A 142 1.18 -3.43 11.87
CA MET A 142 0.67 -2.63 12.99
C MET A 142 1.36 -3.00 14.31
N ASP A 143 1.68 -4.27 14.53
CA ASP A 143 2.41 -4.73 15.70
C ASP A 143 3.85 -4.18 15.69
N ALA A 144 4.55 -4.25 14.55
CA ALA A 144 5.88 -3.69 14.37
C ALA A 144 5.92 -2.17 14.61
N LEU A 145 4.85 -1.44 14.24
CA LEU A 145 4.74 0.00 14.48
C LEU A 145 4.56 0.39 15.94
N ASN A 146 4.04 -0.52 16.77
CA ASN A 146 3.74 -0.31 18.18
C ASN A 146 4.82 -0.86 19.13
N GLY A 147 5.77 -1.65 18.62
CA GLY A 147 6.88 -2.24 19.36
C GLY A 147 8.06 -1.27 19.50
#